data_AF-A0AAW0ZSU0-F1
#
_entry.id   AF-A0AAW0ZSU0-F1
#
_cell.length_a   1.000
_cell.length_b   1.000
_cell.length_c   1.000
_cell.angle_alpha   90.00
_cell.angle_beta   90.00
_cell.angle_gamma   90.00
#
_symmetry.space_group_name_H-M   'P 1'
#
loop_
_entity.id
_entity.type
_entity.pdbx_description
1 polymer ?
#
loop_
_entity_poly.entity_id
_entity_poly.type
_entity_poly.pdbx_seq_one_letter_code
_entity_poly.pdbx_strand_id
1 'polypeptide(L)'
;MLRKVNFISSCFTMAQQCSCGNTHNNVELGVQYNLYQKIDIRNVECLNEYEEDSGVTVFKPWESRLDREKFVESDVDDELLFNIPFTGNIKLKGLIIIGGENNLHPNKVKLYKNRPRMTFDDLSIEPEQEFELCVDANGIHEYSPKIVKFSSVHHLSLHFTGIDRRERIKIYYIGLKGEWLPAHRHGVTICTYELRPQMSDHPKRNIENADRTIS
;
A
#
# COMPACT_ATOMS: atom_id res chain seq x y z
N MET A 1 25.68 -37.39 26.01
CA MET A 1 24.41 -38.15 25.99
C MET A 1 23.29 -37.21 26.44
N LEU A 2 22.43 -36.84 25.49
CA LEU A 2 21.04 -36.35 25.62
C LEU A 2 20.74 -35.06 26.42
N ARG A 3 20.50 -33.99 25.63
CA ARG A 3 19.65 -32.84 25.97
C ARG A 3 18.23 -33.33 26.31
N LYS A 4 17.66 -32.89 27.44
CA LYS A 4 16.20 -32.93 27.68
C LYS A 4 15.67 -31.52 27.52
N VAL A 5 15.07 -31.24 26.37
CA VAL A 5 14.19 -30.08 26.15
C VAL A 5 12.78 -30.58 26.42
N ASN A 6 12.16 -30.10 27.50
CA ASN A 6 10.76 -30.35 27.78
C ASN A 6 9.93 -29.42 26.89
N PHE A 7 9.38 -29.96 25.80
CA PHE A 7 8.25 -29.35 25.09
C PHE A 7 6.99 -29.62 25.89
N ILE A 8 6.50 -28.63 26.63
CA ILE A 8 5.16 -28.68 27.21
C ILE A 8 4.22 -28.03 26.20
N SER A 9 3.47 -28.91 25.53
CA SER A 9 2.26 -28.60 24.79
C SER A 9 1.21 -28.02 25.75
N SER A 10 0.79 -26.78 25.49
CA SER A 10 -0.47 -26.24 25.98
C SER A 10 -1.25 -25.66 24.80
N CYS A 11 -2.00 -26.53 24.12
CA CYS A 11 -3.16 -26.12 23.34
C CYS A 11 -4.24 -25.69 24.36
N PHE A 12 -4.21 -24.41 24.74
CA PHE A 12 -5.24 -23.81 25.56
C PHE A 12 -6.17 -23.05 24.62
N THR A 13 -7.43 -23.48 24.58
CA THR A 13 -8.55 -22.78 23.97
C THR A 13 -8.57 -21.34 24.48
N MET A 14 -8.21 -20.36 23.65
CA MET A 14 -8.33 -18.95 24.00
C MET A 14 -9.16 -18.21 22.96
N ALA A 15 -10.25 -17.64 23.47
CA ALA A 15 -11.07 -16.65 22.82
C ALA A 15 -10.21 -15.49 22.26
N GLN A 16 -10.75 -14.85 21.22
CA GLN A 16 -10.27 -13.61 20.63
C GLN A 16 -9.71 -12.67 21.70
N GLN A 17 -8.39 -12.55 21.77
CA GLN A 17 -7.75 -11.61 22.68
C GLN A 17 -6.60 -10.91 21.96
N CYS A 18 -6.97 -9.89 21.19
CA CYS A 18 -6.07 -8.78 20.86
C CYS A 18 -5.93 -7.88 22.10
N SER A 19 -4.74 -7.29 22.30
CA SER A 19 -4.43 -6.39 23.42
C SER A 19 -5.09 -4.99 23.31
N CYS A 20 -6.18 -4.88 22.57
CA CYS A 20 -7.07 -3.73 22.54
C CYS A 20 -8.47 -4.27 22.89
N GLY A 21 -9.10 -3.75 23.95
CA GLY A 21 -10.40 -4.23 24.44
C GLY A 21 -11.59 -3.95 23.52
N ASN A 22 -11.41 -3.95 22.20
CA ASN A 22 -12.45 -3.74 21.21
C ASN A 22 -12.72 -5.03 20.43
N THR A 23 -13.96 -5.51 20.53
CA THR A 23 -14.57 -6.45 19.58
C THR A 23 -14.64 -5.77 18.21
N HIS A 24 -13.61 -5.95 17.38
CA HIS A 24 -13.68 -5.53 15.99
C HIS A 24 -14.74 -6.37 15.27
N ASN A 25 -15.92 -5.79 15.03
CA ASN A 25 -16.95 -6.43 14.24
C ASN A 25 -16.38 -6.72 12.84
N ASN A 26 -16.53 -7.96 12.35
CA ASN A 26 -16.03 -8.39 11.04
C ASN A 26 -16.52 -7.47 9.89
N VAL A 27 -17.72 -6.91 10.03
CA VAL A 27 -18.31 -5.92 9.13
C VAL A 27 -17.49 -4.62 9.07
N GLU A 28 -16.99 -4.16 10.22
CA GLU A 28 -16.21 -2.92 10.32
C GLU A 28 -14.83 -3.07 9.66
N LEU A 29 -14.24 -4.26 9.74
CA LEU A 29 -12.99 -4.60 9.05
C LEU A 29 -13.20 -4.68 7.53
N GLY A 30 -14.30 -5.26 7.06
CA GLY A 30 -14.64 -5.29 5.63
C GLY A 30 -14.71 -3.90 5.00
N VAL A 31 -15.24 -2.91 5.74
CA VAL A 31 -15.29 -1.50 5.30
C VAL A 31 -13.89 -0.87 5.24
N GLN A 32 -12.98 -1.27 6.13
CA GLN A 32 -11.61 -0.75 6.18
C GLN A 32 -10.74 -1.31 5.04
N TYR A 33 -10.98 -2.54 4.59
CA TYR A 33 -10.29 -3.19 3.47
C TYR A 33 -10.97 -2.92 2.12
N ASN A 34 -11.23 -1.65 1.83
CA ASN A 34 -11.94 -1.21 0.62
C ASN A 34 -11.03 -0.86 -0.57
N LEU A 35 -9.71 -0.82 -0.37
CA LEU A 35 -8.79 -0.32 -1.41
C LEU A 35 -8.73 -1.24 -2.62
N TYR A 36 -9.11 -2.52 -2.49
CA TYR A 36 -9.17 -3.45 -3.63
C TYR A 36 -10.07 -2.91 -4.76
N GLN A 37 -11.15 -2.21 -4.43
CA GLN A 37 -12.06 -1.60 -5.42
C GLN A 37 -11.45 -0.42 -6.18
N LYS A 38 -10.33 0.10 -5.67
CA LYS A 38 -9.62 1.26 -6.22
C LYS A 38 -8.37 0.88 -6.97
N ILE A 39 -8.01 -0.41 -6.98
CA ILE A 39 -6.94 -0.96 -7.80
C ILE A 39 -7.39 -0.93 -9.26
N ASP A 40 -6.50 -0.52 -10.16
CA ASP A 40 -6.71 -0.68 -11.59
C ASP A 40 -6.30 -2.09 -12.01
N ILE A 41 -7.20 -3.04 -11.75
CA ILE A 41 -7.01 -4.50 -11.93
C ILE A 41 -6.48 -4.86 -13.32
N ARG A 42 -6.84 -4.09 -14.36
CA ARG A 42 -6.43 -4.35 -15.75
C ARG A 42 -4.95 -4.06 -16.03
N ASN A 43 -4.34 -3.23 -15.19
CA ASN A 43 -2.96 -2.79 -15.31
C ASN A 43 -2.08 -3.32 -14.16
N VAL A 44 -2.62 -4.23 -13.34
CA VAL A 44 -1.82 -4.95 -12.35
C VAL A 44 -0.89 -5.89 -13.10
N GLU A 45 0.39 -5.85 -12.75
CA GLU A 45 1.40 -6.77 -13.28
C GLU A 45 1.95 -7.61 -12.12
N CYS A 46 2.05 -8.92 -12.31
CA CYS A 46 2.74 -9.81 -11.39
C CYS A 46 3.90 -10.48 -12.14
N LEU A 47 5.12 -10.36 -11.62
CA LEU A 47 6.30 -10.98 -12.20
C LEU A 47 6.67 -12.23 -11.42
N ASN A 48 7.15 -13.23 -12.16
CA ASN A 48 7.50 -14.59 -11.69
C ASN A 48 6.29 -15.41 -11.18
N GLU A 49 5.08 -15.12 -11.68
CA GLU A 49 3.93 -16.00 -11.48
C GLU A 49 3.99 -17.23 -12.40
N TYR A 50 3.58 -18.38 -11.88
CA TYR A 50 3.55 -19.65 -12.61
C TYR A 50 2.47 -19.69 -13.70
N GLU A 51 1.29 -19.15 -13.38
CA GLU A 51 0.16 -19.04 -14.29
C GLU A 51 -0.08 -17.56 -14.59
N GLU A 52 -0.15 -17.21 -15.88
CA GLU A 52 -0.40 -15.83 -16.32
C GLU A 52 -1.71 -15.30 -15.73
N ASP A 53 -1.71 -14.03 -15.29
CA ASP A 53 -2.84 -13.32 -14.68
C ASP A 53 -3.31 -13.88 -13.32
N SER A 54 -2.65 -14.90 -12.77
CA SER A 54 -3.01 -15.48 -11.46
C SER A 54 -2.79 -14.50 -10.31
N GLY A 55 -1.79 -13.62 -10.40
CA GLY A 55 -1.49 -12.56 -9.44
C GLY A 55 -2.59 -11.51 -9.31
N VAL A 56 -3.47 -11.37 -10.28
CA VAL A 56 -4.62 -10.46 -10.20
C VAL A 56 -5.72 -11.05 -9.30
N THR A 57 -5.82 -12.38 -9.25
CA THR A 57 -6.91 -13.10 -8.59
C THR A 57 -6.85 -13.06 -7.05
N VAL A 58 -5.68 -12.75 -6.48
CA VAL A 58 -5.49 -12.63 -5.03
C VAL A 58 -6.05 -11.33 -4.44
N PHE A 59 -6.36 -10.35 -5.29
CA PHE A 59 -7.06 -9.13 -4.88
C PHE A 59 -8.57 -9.35 -4.93
N LYS A 60 -9.14 -9.68 -3.77
CA LYS A 60 -10.57 -9.99 -3.62
C LYS A 60 -11.19 -9.24 -2.44
N PRO A 61 -12.52 -9.24 -2.29
CA PRO A 61 -13.18 -8.63 -1.14
C PRO A 61 -12.78 -9.35 0.17
N TRP A 62 -12.81 -8.60 1.27
CA TRP A 62 -12.52 -9.11 2.63
C TRP A 62 -13.33 -10.35 3.01
N GLU A 63 -14.59 -10.44 2.56
CA GLU A 63 -15.50 -11.55 2.81
C GLU A 63 -15.02 -12.86 2.17
N SER A 64 -14.37 -12.76 1.01
CA SER A 64 -13.82 -13.88 0.27
C SER A 64 -12.35 -14.16 0.60
N ARG A 65 -11.77 -13.53 1.61
CA ARG A 65 -10.33 -13.68 1.92
C ARG A 65 -9.91 -15.13 2.22
N LEU A 66 -10.81 -15.92 2.81
CA LEU A 66 -10.58 -17.32 3.19
C LEU A 66 -10.84 -18.31 2.03
N ASP A 67 -11.34 -17.82 0.90
CA ASP A 67 -11.43 -18.63 -0.31
C ASP A 67 -10.01 -18.98 -0.77
N ARG A 68 -9.75 -20.25 -1.07
CA ARG A 68 -8.44 -20.75 -1.51
C ARG A 68 -8.47 -21.34 -2.91
N GLU A 69 -9.60 -21.23 -3.62
CA GLU A 69 -9.71 -21.69 -5.00
C GLU A 69 -8.78 -20.91 -5.92
N LYS A 70 -8.65 -19.60 -5.69
CA LYS A 70 -7.78 -18.70 -6.44
C LYS A 70 -6.53 -18.35 -5.65
N PHE A 71 -5.38 -18.52 -6.28
CA PHE A 71 -4.08 -18.24 -5.72
C PHE A 71 -3.10 -17.87 -6.83
N VAL A 72 -1.99 -17.25 -6.41
CA VAL A 72 -0.79 -17.06 -7.24
C VAL A 72 0.31 -17.90 -6.63
N GLU A 73 1.08 -18.58 -7.49
CA GLU A 73 2.25 -19.36 -7.13
C GLU A 73 3.43 -18.87 -7.95
N SER A 74 4.63 -18.86 -7.36
CA SER A 74 5.83 -18.52 -8.11
C SER A 74 6.28 -19.67 -9.01
N ASP A 75 6.89 -19.36 -10.16
CA ASP A 75 7.30 -20.40 -11.11
C ASP A 75 8.59 -21.11 -10.70
N VAL A 76 9.71 -20.38 -10.68
CA VAL A 76 11.03 -20.99 -10.49
C VAL A 76 11.53 -20.78 -9.07
N ASP A 77 11.66 -19.51 -8.67
CA ASP A 77 12.24 -19.12 -7.39
C ASP A 77 11.17 -18.66 -6.39
N ASP A 78 11.58 -18.43 -5.14
CA ASP A 78 10.70 -18.05 -4.01
C ASP A 78 10.35 -16.54 -3.99
N GLU A 79 10.37 -15.90 -5.15
CA GLU A 79 10.20 -14.46 -5.28
C GLU A 79 8.99 -14.11 -6.15
N LEU A 80 8.18 -13.14 -5.73
CA LEU A 80 7.08 -12.59 -6.52
C LEU A 80 7.13 -11.06 -6.45
N LEU A 81 6.91 -10.39 -7.56
CA LEU A 81 6.84 -8.93 -7.61
C LEU A 81 5.51 -8.48 -8.19
N PHE A 82 4.72 -7.79 -7.37
CA PHE A 82 3.45 -7.20 -7.79
C PHE A 82 3.66 -5.71 -8.04
N ASN A 83 3.17 -5.21 -9.18
CA ASN A 83 3.03 -3.79 -9.47
C ASN A 83 1.54 -3.45 -9.49
N ILE A 84 1.10 -2.69 -8.50
CA ILE A 84 -0.31 -2.41 -8.23
C ILE A 84 -0.59 -0.94 -8.51
N PRO A 85 -1.12 -0.58 -9.69
CA PRO A 85 -1.62 0.77 -9.95
C PRO A 85 -2.95 1.02 -9.24
N PHE A 86 -3.14 2.24 -8.73
CA PHE A 86 -4.41 2.70 -8.21
C PHE A 86 -5.06 3.73 -9.13
N THR A 87 -6.38 3.73 -9.15
CA THR A 87 -7.21 4.71 -9.88
C THR A 87 -7.16 6.14 -9.30
N GLY A 88 -6.50 6.31 -8.16
CA GLY A 88 -6.34 7.60 -7.49
C GLY A 88 -5.16 7.59 -6.52
N ASN A 89 -5.09 8.61 -5.68
CA ASN A 89 -4.09 8.64 -4.62
C ASN A 89 -4.60 7.86 -3.41
N ILE A 90 -3.80 6.97 -2.84
CA ILE A 90 -4.17 6.28 -1.60
C ILE A 90 -3.24 6.65 -0.46
N LYS A 91 -3.78 6.61 0.76
CA LYS A 91 -3.03 6.54 2.00
C LYS A 91 -3.13 5.12 2.55
N LEU A 92 -2.05 4.37 2.46
CA LEU A 92 -1.99 2.99 2.97
C LEU A 92 -1.85 3.02 4.50
N LYS A 93 -2.76 2.31 5.19
CA LYS A 93 -2.79 2.21 6.65
C LYS A 93 -2.54 0.79 7.15
N GLY A 94 -2.95 -0.22 6.39
CA GLY A 94 -2.82 -1.62 6.76
C GLY A 94 -2.67 -2.53 5.55
N LEU A 95 -2.03 -3.67 5.76
CA LEU A 95 -1.75 -4.71 4.79
C LEU A 95 -1.98 -6.06 5.48
N ILE A 96 -2.77 -6.93 4.84
CA ILE A 96 -2.96 -8.32 5.27
C ILE A 96 -2.54 -9.23 4.12
N ILE A 97 -1.84 -10.30 4.45
CA ILE A 97 -1.42 -11.32 3.50
C ILE A 97 -1.84 -12.68 4.05
N ILE A 98 -2.40 -13.52 3.19
CA ILE A 98 -2.62 -14.94 3.48
C ILE A 98 -1.76 -15.72 2.49
N GLY A 99 -0.67 -16.29 2.99
CA GLY A 99 0.24 -17.11 2.19
C GLY A 99 -0.10 -18.60 2.16
N GLY A 100 0.72 -19.34 1.43
CA GLY A 100 0.68 -20.78 1.25
C GLY A 100 0.85 -21.57 2.55
N GLU A 101 0.38 -22.81 2.54
CA GLU A 101 0.67 -23.78 3.60
C GLU A 101 2.01 -24.50 3.33
N ASN A 102 2.49 -25.30 4.27
CA ASN A 102 3.60 -26.23 4.08
C ASN A 102 4.88 -25.58 3.48
N ASN A 103 5.35 -24.51 4.12
CA ASN A 103 6.54 -23.71 3.72
C ASN A 103 6.41 -22.87 2.45
N LEU A 104 5.28 -22.95 1.73
CA LEU A 104 5.00 -22.07 0.59
C LEU A 104 4.62 -20.63 1.01
N HIS A 105 4.76 -20.28 2.28
CA HIS A 105 4.43 -18.96 2.79
C HIS A 105 5.60 -17.99 2.54
N PRO A 106 5.36 -16.78 2.01
CA PRO A 106 6.43 -15.79 1.88
C PRO A 106 6.96 -15.39 3.27
N ASN A 107 8.26 -15.24 3.42
CA ASN A 107 8.88 -14.86 4.70
C ASN A 107 8.94 -13.36 4.89
N LYS A 108 9.11 -12.60 3.81
CA LYS A 108 9.25 -11.14 3.86
C LYS A 108 8.47 -10.48 2.75
N VAL A 109 8.08 -9.25 3.01
CA VAL A 109 7.56 -8.34 1.99
C VAL A 109 8.25 -7.00 2.08
N LYS A 110 8.72 -6.53 0.93
CA LYS A 110 9.27 -5.18 0.74
C LYS A 110 8.27 -4.34 -0.03
N LEU A 111 8.03 -3.14 0.48
CA LEU A 111 7.08 -2.19 -0.08
C LEU A 111 7.83 -1.06 -0.76
N TYR A 112 7.46 -0.79 -2.01
CA TYR A 112 7.95 0.33 -2.79
C TYR A 112 6.78 1.20 -3.22
N LYS A 113 6.96 2.52 -3.21
CA LYS A 113 5.90 3.48 -3.55
C LYS A 113 6.26 4.27 -4.80
N ASN A 114 5.24 4.59 -5.59
CA ASN A 114 5.27 5.50 -6.74
C ASN A 114 6.34 5.15 -7.78
N ARG A 115 6.53 3.84 -8.00
CA ARG A 115 7.39 3.29 -9.06
C ARG A 115 6.55 2.41 -9.96
N PRO A 116 6.14 2.92 -11.13
CA PRO A 116 5.40 2.10 -12.08
C PRO A 116 6.34 1.06 -12.70
N ARG A 117 5.82 -0.15 -12.98
CA ARG A 117 6.51 -1.21 -13.74
C ARG A 117 7.89 -1.58 -13.18
N MET A 118 7.98 -1.76 -11.87
CA MET A 118 9.21 -2.17 -11.22
C MET A 118 9.58 -3.60 -11.68
N THR A 119 10.86 -3.83 -11.93
CA THR A 119 11.41 -5.16 -12.25
C THR A 119 12.34 -5.66 -11.13
N PHE A 120 12.85 -6.89 -11.27
CA PHE A 120 13.81 -7.45 -10.30
C PHE A 120 15.14 -6.68 -10.26
N ASP A 121 15.53 -5.99 -11.34
CA ASP A 121 16.76 -5.18 -11.37
C ASP A 121 16.65 -3.93 -10.49
N ASP A 122 15.43 -3.38 -10.37
CA ASP A 122 15.14 -2.21 -9.54
C ASP A 122 15.14 -2.52 -8.03
N LEU A 123 15.16 -3.80 -7.64
CA LEU A 123 15.16 -4.24 -6.24
C LEU A 123 16.47 -3.93 -5.50
N SER A 124 17.50 -3.52 -6.23
CA SER A 124 18.75 -3.00 -5.66
C SER A 124 18.53 -1.72 -4.84
N ILE A 125 17.41 -1.03 -5.06
CA ILE A 125 17.07 0.21 -4.38
C ILE A 125 16.43 -0.09 -3.01
N GLU A 126 16.69 0.77 -2.03
CA GLU A 126 16.14 0.63 -0.68
C GLU A 126 14.60 0.67 -0.69
N PRO A 127 13.91 -0.31 -0.08
CA PRO A 127 12.47 -0.29 0.06
C PRO A 127 12.03 0.80 1.03
N GLU A 128 10.80 1.30 0.85
CA GLU A 128 10.24 2.28 1.79
C GLU A 128 10.00 1.66 3.16
N GLN A 129 9.58 0.40 3.18
CA GLN A 129 9.40 -0.38 4.39
C GLN A 129 9.50 -1.87 4.07
N GLU A 130 10.04 -2.64 5.00
CA GLU A 130 10.13 -4.10 4.94
C GLU A 130 9.43 -4.69 6.16
N PHE A 131 8.76 -5.81 5.96
CA PHE A 131 8.12 -6.59 7.02
C PHE A 131 8.53 -8.05 6.94
N GLU A 132 8.76 -8.64 8.11
CA GLU A 132 8.82 -10.08 8.28
C GLU A 132 7.41 -10.62 8.43
N LEU A 133 7.03 -11.51 7.53
CA LEU A 133 5.73 -12.13 7.47
C LEU A 133 5.69 -13.37 8.35
N CYS A 134 4.59 -13.54 9.07
CA CYS A 134 4.30 -14.73 9.85
C CYS A 134 3.21 -15.53 9.13
N VAL A 135 3.26 -16.85 9.31
CA VAL A 135 2.26 -17.75 8.72
C VAL A 135 0.92 -17.49 9.37
N ASP A 136 -0.01 -16.93 8.62
CA ASP A 136 -1.37 -16.65 9.07
C ASP A 136 -2.41 -17.16 8.07
N ALA A 137 -2.98 -18.32 8.38
CA ALA A 137 -3.99 -18.98 7.57
C ALA A 137 -5.36 -18.28 7.58
N ASN A 138 -5.60 -17.37 8.52
CA ASN A 138 -6.91 -16.76 8.77
C ASN A 138 -6.96 -15.26 8.40
N GLY A 139 -5.81 -14.65 8.10
CA GLY A 139 -5.71 -13.21 7.79
C GLY A 139 -6.14 -12.32 8.96
N ILE A 140 -5.71 -12.68 10.17
CA ILE A 140 -5.91 -11.95 11.43
C ILE A 140 -4.77 -10.93 11.64
N HIS A 141 -3.55 -11.25 11.20
CA HIS A 141 -2.37 -10.43 11.40
C HIS A 141 -2.33 -9.28 10.39
N GLU A 142 -2.50 -8.06 10.90
CA GLU A 142 -2.42 -6.83 10.11
C GLU A 142 -1.03 -6.19 10.26
N TYR A 143 -0.35 -6.02 9.13
CA TYR A 143 0.87 -5.22 9.04
C TYR A 143 0.49 -3.76 8.84
N SER A 144 1.01 -2.88 9.70
CA SER A 144 0.73 -1.44 9.64
C SER A 144 1.94 -0.67 9.08
N PRO A 145 1.92 -0.24 7.81
CA PRO A 145 2.95 0.63 7.25
C PRO A 145 2.98 1.99 7.94
N LYS A 146 4.15 2.63 7.96
CA LYS A 146 4.28 4.01 8.45
C LYS A 146 3.50 4.94 7.54
N ILE A 147 2.34 5.41 8.01
CA ILE A 147 1.42 6.28 7.26
C ILE A 147 2.14 7.50 6.68
N VAL A 148 3.14 8.04 7.37
CA VAL A 148 3.95 9.17 6.88
C VAL A 148 4.70 8.86 5.59
N LYS A 149 5.14 7.62 5.39
CA LYS A 149 5.82 7.16 4.17
C LYS A 149 4.82 6.85 3.05
N PHE A 150 3.65 6.34 3.39
CA PHE A 150 2.61 5.87 2.45
C PHE A 150 1.35 6.74 2.45
N SER A 151 1.51 8.05 2.63
CA SER A 151 0.40 9.02 2.64
C SER A 151 -0.11 9.39 1.24
N SER A 152 0.74 9.22 0.23
CA SER A 152 0.45 9.53 -1.17
C SER A 152 1.05 8.45 -2.07
N VAL A 153 0.25 7.42 -2.36
CA VAL A 153 0.64 6.28 -3.19
C VAL A 153 -0.29 6.18 -4.40
N HIS A 154 0.29 6.22 -5.59
CA HIS A 154 -0.40 6.00 -6.87
C HIS A 154 -0.07 4.63 -7.47
N HIS A 155 1.14 4.16 -7.22
CA HIS A 155 1.62 2.83 -7.58
C HIS A 155 2.26 2.21 -6.34
N LEU A 156 1.85 1.00 -5.98
CA LEU A 156 2.45 0.22 -4.91
C LEU A 156 3.09 -1.01 -5.52
N SER A 157 4.39 -1.21 -5.29
CA SER A 157 5.05 -2.46 -5.65
C SER A 157 5.33 -3.28 -4.39
N LEU A 158 4.94 -4.55 -4.42
CA LEU A 158 5.14 -5.50 -3.34
C LEU A 158 6.07 -6.60 -3.82
N HIS A 159 7.24 -6.68 -3.21
CA HIS A 159 8.20 -7.76 -3.47
C HIS A 159 8.14 -8.75 -2.32
N PHE A 160 7.69 -9.96 -2.62
CA PHE A 160 7.65 -11.07 -1.67
C PHE A 160 8.85 -11.98 -1.87
N THR A 161 9.46 -12.40 -0.77
CA THR A 161 10.57 -13.36 -0.76
C THR A 161 10.31 -14.45 0.26
N GLY A 162 10.59 -15.70 -0.10
CA GLY A 162 10.59 -16.84 0.81
C GLY A 162 11.82 -16.89 1.73
N ILE A 163 12.06 -18.06 2.32
CA ILE A 163 13.11 -18.28 3.33
C ILE A 163 14.45 -18.63 2.67
N ASP A 164 14.44 -19.41 1.59
CA ASP A 164 15.61 -20.16 1.12
C ASP A 164 15.87 -20.07 -0.39
N ARG A 165 15.16 -19.22 -1.15
CA ARG A 165 15.32 -19.07 -2.62
C ARG A 165 15.29 -20.38 -3.40
N ARG A 166 14.53 -21.35 -2.90
CA ARG A 166 14.52 -22.73 -3.40
C ARG A 166 13.14 -23.34 -3.50
N GLU A 167 12.21 -22.88 -2.68
CA GLU A 167 10.83 -23.37 -2.67
C GLU A 167 9.92 -22.31 -3.26
N ARG A 168 8.89 -22.74 -3.99
CA ARG A 168 7.91 -21.79 -4.51
C ARG A 168 7.17 -21.11 -3.37
N ILE A 169 6.72 -19.89 -3.60
CA ILE A 169 5.81 -19.21 -2.68
C ILE A 169 4.41 -19.17 -3.29
N LYS A 170 3.41 -19.22 -2.41
CA LYS A 170 2.00 -19.16 -2.76
C LYS A 170 1.32 -18.08 -1.94
N ILE A 171 0.43 -17.33 -2.58
CA ILE A 171 -0.37 -16.29 -1.94
C ILE A 171 -1.83 -16.50 -2.33
N TYR A 172 -2.71 -16.51 -1.34
CA TYR A 172 -4.17 -16.66 -1.54
C TYR A 172 -4.91 -15.32 -1.50
N TYR A 173 -4.37 -14.35 -0.73
CA TYR A 173 -5.04 -13.08 -0.50
C TYR A 173 -4.05 -11.96 -0.19
N ILE A 174 -4.26 -10.81 -0.81
CA ILE A 174 -3.61 -9.54 -0.46
C ILE A 174 -4.70 -8.51 -0.15
N GLY A 175 -4.82 -8.15 1.12
CA GLY A 175 -5.74 -7.14 1.62
C GLY A 175 -5.05 -5.80 1.84
N LEU A 176 -5.58 -4.75 1.21
CA LEU A 176 -5.11 -3.38 1.41
C LEU A 176 -6.14 -2.56 2.16
N LYS A 177 -5.72 -1.90 3.24
CA LYS A 177 -6.54 -1.03 4.07
C LYS A 177 -5.99 0.39 4.05
N GLY A 178 -6.90 1.36 3.91
CA GLY A 178 -6.50 2.76 3.88
C GLY A 178 -7.59 3.69 3.40
N GLU A 179 -7.17 4.89 3.01
CA GLU A 179 -8.05 5.92 2.47
C GLU A 179 -7.71 6.13 1.00
N TRP A 180 -8.74 6.29 0.18
CA TRP A 180 -8.58 6.69 -1.21
C TRP A 180 -9.01 8.15 -1.38
N LEU A 181 -8.22 8.89 -2.12
CA LEU A 181 -8.46 10.27 -2.50
C LEU A 181 -8.55 10.32 -4.04
N PRO A 182 -9.55 11.02 -4.59
CA PRO A 182 -9.65 11.17 -6.04
C PRO A 182 -8.38 11.82 -6.58
N ALA A 183 -7.83 11.26 -7.66
CA ALA A 183 -6.70 11.86 -8.35
C ALA A 183 -7.07 13.29 -8.77
N HIS A 184 -6.41 14.28 -8.19
CA HIS A 184 -6.42 15.63 -8.73
C HIS A 184 -5.66 15.57 -10.06
N ARG A 185 -6.38 15.37 -11.16
CA ARG A 185 -5.85 15.70 -12.48
C ARG A 185 -5.66 17.21 -12.44
N HIS A 186 -4.41 17.67 -12.30
CA HIS A 186 -4.07 19.07 -12.53
C HIS A 186 -4.46 19.38 -13.97
N GLY A 187 -5.71 19.80 -14.20
CA GLY A 187 -5.99 20.75 -15.26
C GLY A 187 -5.11 21.94 -14.92
N VAL A 188 -4.17 22.26 -15.81
CA VAL A 188 -3.18 23.31 -15.60
C VAL A 188 -3.91 24.60 -15.25
N THR A 189 -4.03 24.90 -13.96
CA THR A 189 -4.38 26.24 -13.52
C THR A 189 -3.11 27.04 -13.75
N ILE A 190 -3.00 27.61 -14.95
CA ILE A 190 -2.05 28.68 -15.21
C ILE A 190 -2.51 29.81 -14.29
N CYS A 191 -1.94 29.86 -13.08
CA CYS A 191 -1.95 31.08 -12.29
C CYS A 191 -1.08 32.07 -13.06
N THR A 192 -1.66 32.75 -14.04
CA THR A 192 -1.05 33.95 -14.62
C THR A 192 -0.98 34.96 -13.50
N TYR A 193 0.17 35.02 -12.83
CA TYR A 193 0.48 36.12 -11.95
C TYR A 193 0.75 37.32 -12.86
N GLU A 194 -0.29 38.12 -13.11
CA GLU A 194 -0.16 39.38 -13.85
C GLU A 194 0.63 40.38 -13.00
N LEU A 195 1.96 40.26 -12.95
CA LEU A 195 2.83 41.37 -12.57
C LEU A 195 2.93 42.33 -13.75
N ARG A 196 1.83 43.01 -14.07
CA ARG A 196 1.93 44.30 -14.74
C ARG A 196 1.71 45.37 -13.67
N PRO A 197 2.73 46.17 -13.31
CA PRO A 197 2.47 47.34 -12.50
C PRO A 197 1.47 48.23 -13.23
N GLN A 198 0.24 48.32 -12.73
CA GLN A 198 -0.72 49.32 -13.20
C GLN A 198 -0.30 50.68 -12.64
N MET A 199 0.11 51.60 -13.52
CA MET A 199 0.47 52.98 -13.18
C MET A 199 -0.71 53.81 -12.61
N SER A 200 -1.90 53.23 -12.48
CA SER A 200 -3.11 53.91 -12.02
C SER A 200 -3.29 53.91 -10.50
N ASP A 201 -2.52 53.14 -9.73
CA ASP A 201 -2.73 52.97 -8.28
C ASP A 201 -1.70 53.72 -7.40
N HIS A 202 -1.09 54.78 -7.95
CA HIS A 202 -0.41 55.77 -7.12
C HIS A 202 -1.37 56.90 -6.78
N PRO A 203 -1.66 57.17 -5.50
CA PRO A 203 -2.46 58.33 -5.12
C PRO A 203 -1.70 59.61 -5.53
N LYS A 204 -2.28 60.37 -6.46
CA LYS A 204 -1.82 61.71 -6.80
C LYS A 204 -2.01 62.59 -5.56
N ARG A 205 -0.92 63.03 -4.93
CA ARG A 205 -0.96 64.17 -4.00
C ARG A 205 -1.49 65.37 -4.78
N ASN A 206 -2.67 65.85 -4.40
CA ASN A 206 -3.15 67.17 -4.80
C ASN A 206 -2.15 68.20 -4.27
N ILE A 207 -1.31 68.73 -5.17
CA ILE A 207 -0.62 69.99 -4.94
C ILE A 207 -1.62 71.05 -5.42
N GLU A 208 -2.46 71.53 -4.50
CA GLU A 208 -3.22 72.75 -4.73
C GLU A 208 -2.24 73.93 -4.64
N ASN A 209 -2.05 74.58 -5.78
CA ASN A 209 -1.39 75.88 -5.89
C ASN A 209 -2.21 76.92 -5.11
N ALA A 210 -1.67 77.39 -3.99
CA ALA A 210 -2.09 78.66 -3.40
C ALA A 210 -1.07 79.73 -3.79
N ASP A 211 -1.23 80.25 -5.01
CA ASP A 211 -0.62 81.52 -5.41
C ASP A 211 -1.46 82.65 -4.79
N ARG A 212 -0.87 83.38 -3.83
CA ARG A 212 -1.36 84.69 -3.39
C ARG A 212 -0.18 85.63 -3.22
N THR A 213 0.08 86.32 -4.33
CA THR A 213 0.62 87.66 -4.55
C THR A 213 1.00 88.50 -3.33
N ILE A 214 2.21 89.06 -3.45
CA ILE A 214 2.87 90.09 -2.66
C ILE A 214 2.09 91.42 -2.70
N SER A 215 1.94 92.07 -1.54
CA SER A 215 2.06 93.53 -1.34
C SER A 215 2.39 93.81 0.11
#